data_AF-A0A6J4QJB2-F1
#
_entry.id   AF-A0A6J4QJB2-F1
#
_cell.length_a   1.000
_cell.length_b   1.000
_cell.length_c   1.000
_cell.angle_alpha   90.00
_cell.angle_beta   90.00
_cell.angle_gamma   90.00
#
_symmetry.space_group_name_H-M   'P 1'
#
loop_
_entity.id
_entity.type
_entity.pdbx_description
1 polymer ?
#
loop_
_entity_poly.entity_id
_entity_poly.type
_entity_poly.pdbx_seq_one_letter_code
_entity_poly.pdbx_strand_id
1 'polypeptide(L)' 'SLDARGAIVVVEAVQSCMTMRHAETTGSLAVTSAARGIFEEDATRRAEVLALISRAGSTF' A
#
# COMPACT_ATOMS: atom_id res chain seq x y z
N SER A 1 14.52 18.57 -3.98
CA SER A 1 13.08 18.34 -4.18
C SER A 1 12.91 17.72 -5.55
N LEU A 2 12.31 16.53 -5.66
CA LEU A 2 11.95 15.97 -6.97
C LEU A 2 10.80 16.81 -7.51
N ASP A 3 10.91 17.39 -8.71
CA ASP A 3 9.83 18.11 -9.39
C ASP A 3 8.75 17.14 -9.92
N ALA A 4 8.28 16.27 -9.02
CA ALA A 4 7.34 15.23 -9.33
C ALA A 4 5.91 15.77 -9.16
N ARG A 5 5.08 15.58 -10.19
CA ARG A 5 3.66 15.97 -10.18
C ARG A 5 2.83 15.22 -9.14
N GLY A 6 3.33 14.09 -8.65
CA GLY A 6 2.71 13.32 -7.60
C GLY A 6 3.55 12.11 -7.22
N ALA A 7 3.25 11.55 -6.05
CA ALA A 7 3.90 10.35 -5.53
C ALA A 7 2.87 9.43 -4.90
N ILE A 8 3.10 8.13 -4.99
CA ILE A 8 2.30 7.12 -4.30
C ILE A 8 3.26 6.16 -3.60
N VAL A 9 2.94 5.82 -2.36
CA VAL A 9 3.68 4.87 -1.53
C VAL A 9 2.72 3.79 -1.10
N VAL A 10 3.13 2.54 -1.26
CA VAL A 10 2.40 1.36 -0.78
C VAL A 10 3.34 0.60 0.14
N VAL A 11 2.87 0.27 1.33
CA VAL A 11 3.61 -0.49 2.33
C VAL A 11 2.80 -1.71 2.70
N GLU A 12 3.40 -2.87 2.49
CA GLU A 12 2.90 -4.17 2.91
C GLU A 12 3.78 -4.66 4.06
N ALA A 13 3.16 -4.94 5.20
CA ALA A 13 3.89 -5.38 6.39
C ALA A 13 3.05 -6.35 7.24
N VAL A 14 3.75 -7.29 7.87
CA VAL A 14 3.14 -8.20 8.85
C VAL A 14 3.18 -7.58 10.24
N GLN A 15 2.04 -7.54 10.93
CA GLN A 15 1.97 -7.01 12.29
C GLN A 15 2.35 -8.05 13.33
N SER A 16 3.66 -8.18 13.58
CA SER A 16 4.21 -9.17 14.53
C SER A 16 3.68 -9.00 15.97
N CYS A 17 3.33 -7.78 16.38
CA CYS A 17 2.76 -7.51 17.70
C CYS A 17 1.37 -8.13 17.90
N MET A 18 0.58 -8.27 16.82
CA MET A 18 -0.70 -9.00 16.86
C MET A 18 -0.49 -10.51 16.84
N THR A 19 0.60 -10.99 16.22
CA THR A 19 0.93 -12.42 16.15
C THR A 19 1.45 -12.98 17.47
N MET A 20 2.21 -12.19 18.26
CA MET A 20 2.89 -12.72 19.46
C MET A 20 2.07 -12.70 20.75
N ARG A 21 0.99 -11.90 20.85
CA ARG A 21 0.29 -11.69 22.13
C ARG A 21 -1.05 -12.43 22.23
N HIS A 22 -1.74 -12.71 21.13
CA HIS A 22 -2.97 -13.53 21.09
C HIS A 22 -2.91 -14.40 19.83
N ALA A 23 -2.77 -15.71 20.02
CA ALA A 23 -2.41 -16.69 19.01
C ALA A 23 -3.55 -17.04 18.00
N GLU A 24 -4.33 -16.06 17.56
CA GLU A 24 -5.53 -16.33 16.72
C GLU A 24 -5.48 -15.73 15.31
N THR A 25 -4.41 -15.02 14.91
CA THR A 25 -4.28 -14.51 13.53
C THR A 25 -2.88 -14.77 12.95
N THR A 26 -2.59 -16.04 12.68
CA THR A 26 -1.48 -16.43 11.80
C THR A 26 -1.78 -15.89 10.40
N GLY A 27 -1.15 -14.77 10.02
CA GLY A 27 -1.34 -14.15 8.71
C GLY A 27 -1.92 -12.72 8.71
N SER A 28 -1.79 -11.95 9.79
CA SER A 28 -2.18 -10.52 9.77
C SER A 28 -1.25 -9.71 8.85
N LEU A 29 -1.67 -9.59 7.58
CA LEU A 29 -1.06 -8.72 6.57
C LEU A 29 -1.76 -7.36 6.62
N ALA A 30 -1.00 -6.30 6.84
CA ALA A 30 -1.49 -4.93 6.77
C ALA A 30 -0.91 -4.26 5.52
N VAL A 31 -1.80 -3.79 4.65
CA VAL A 31 -1.45 -2.99 3.47
C VAL A 31 -1.91 -1.57 3.71
N THR A 32 -0.99 -0.62 3.61
CA THR A 32 -1.28 0.81 3.72
C THR A 32 -0.79 1.54 2.49
N SER A 33 -1.50 2.57 2.06
CA SER A 33 -1.09 3.40 0.93
C SER A 33 -1.27 4.88 1.24
N ALA A 34 -0.38 5.69 0.69
CA ALA A 34 -0.42 7.14 0.77
C ALA A 34 -0.15 7.72 -0.63
N ALA A 35 -1.03 8.62 -1.07
CA ALA A 35 -0.90 9.30 -2.35
C ALA A 35 -0.77 10.82 -2.12
N ARG A 36 0.00 11.49 -2.97
CA ARG A 36 0.19 12.95 -2.97
C ARG A 36 0.22 13.50 -4.39
N GLY A 37 -0.27 14.73 -4.56
CA GLY A 37 -0.32 15.42 -5.85
C GLY A 37 -1.39 14.83 -6.78
N ILE A 38 -1.06 14.64 -8.05
CA ILE A 38 -2.04 14.17 -9.06
C ILE A 38 -2.77 12.86 -8.72
N PHE A 39 -2.17 11.99 -7.90
CA PHE A 39 -2.77 10.71 -7.48
C PHE A 39 -3.73 10.85 -6.30
N GLU A 40 -3.70 11.99 -5.59
CA GLU A 40 -4.68 12.32 -4.55
C GLU A 40 -5.98 12.80 -5.22
N GLU A 41 -5.85 13.69 -6.20
CA GLU A 41 -6.96 14.31 -6.94
C GLU A 41 -7.62 13.36 -7.95
N ASP A 42 -6.84 12.51 -8.62
CA ASP A 42 -7.34 11.59 -9.64
C ASP A 42 -7.40 10.14 -9.13
N ALA A 43 -8.61 9.69 -8.83
CA ALA A 43 -8.87 8.33 -8.37
C ALA A 43 -8.63 7.25 -9.45
N THR A 44 -8.82 7.58 -10.74
CA THR A 44 -8.61 6.65 -11.86
C THR A 44 -7.13 6.34 -12.01
N ARG A 45 -6.29 7.37 -12.04
CA ARG A 45 -4.82 7.21 -12.10
C ARG A 45 -4.28 6.47 -10.88
N ARG A 46 -4.83 6.74 -9.69
CA ARG A 46 -4.51 6.01 -8.47
C ARG A 46 -4.85 4.51 -8.60
N ALA A 47 -6.03 4.19 -9.12
CA ALA A 47 -6.45 2.81 -9.30
C ALA A 47 -5.57 2.06 -10.33
N GLU A 48 -5.20 2.70 -11.44
CA GLU A 48 -4.29 2.12 -12.44
C GLU A 48 -2.93 1.77 -11.83
N VAL A 49 -2.34 2.70 -11.05
CA VAL A 49 -1.04 2.46 -10.43
C VAL A 49 -1.11 1.38 -9.36
N LEU A 50 -2.14 1.38 -8.51
CA LEU A 50 -2.35 0.32 -7.51
C LEU A 50 -2.55 -1.05 -8.19
N ALA A 51 -3.28 -1.10 -9.30
CA ALA A 51 -3.44 -2.33 -10.08
C ALA A 51 -2.12 -2.81 -10.70
N LEU A 52 -1.26 -1.89 -11.15
CA LEU A 52 0.08 -2.23 -11.65
C LEU A 52 0.99 -2.77 -10.53
N ILE A 53 0.98 -2.14 -9.36
CA ILE A 53 1.78 -2.58 -8.18
C ILE A 53 1.33 -3.97 -7.74
N SER A 54 0.03 -4.22 -7.67
CA SER A 54 -0.54 -5.54 -7.37
C SER A 54 -0.02 -6.65 -8.28
N ARG A 55 0.04 -6.38 -9.58
CA ARG A 55 0.52 -7.35 -10.57
C ARG A 55 2.03 -7.57 -10.50
N ALA A 56 2.78 -6.63 -9.95
CA ALA A 56 4.24 -6.64 -9.94
C ALA A 56 4.87 -7.41 -8.77
N GLY A 57 4.10 -7.78 -7.74
CA GLY A 57 4.64 -8.65 -6.66
C GLY A 57 3.93 -8.59 -5.31
N SER A 58 2.98 -7.68 -5.08
CA SER A 58 2.20 -7.66 -3.83
C SER A 58 0.93 -8.48 -4.02
N THR A 59 0.91 -9.67 -3.43
CA THR A 59 -0.30 -10.49 -3.34
C THR A 59 -1.17 -9.83 -2.29
N PHE A 60 -2.27 -9.18 -2.69
CA PHE A 60 -3.22 -8.65 -1.71
C PHE A 60 -3.76 -9.77 -0.82
#